data_AF-A0A832Z5S3-F1
#
_entry.id   AF-A0A832Z5S3-F1
#
_cell.length_a   1.000
_cell.length_b   1.000
_cell.length_c   1.000
_cell.angle_alpha   90.00
_cell.angle_beta   90.00
_cell.angle_gamma   90.00
#
_symmetry.space_group_name_H-M   'P 1'
#
loop_
_entity.id
_entity.type
_entity.pdbx_description
1 polymer ?
#
loop_
_entity_poly.entity_id
_entity_poly.type
_entity_poly.pdbx_seq_one_letter_code
_entity_poly.pdbx_strand_id
1 'polypeptide(L)' 'LDSSDVEKVIQLARVYGFNPAFEGGEAETFVVDAPLFRYRVDVRGMRRKLAPYHIVYEIREARLVPKD' A
#
# COMPACT_ATOMS: atom_id res chain seq x y z
N LEU A 1 -5.43 -2.57 1.39
CA LEU A 1 -5.07 -3.97 1.67
C LEU A 1 -6.22 -4.55 2.46
N ASP A 2 -6.97 -5.45 1.84
CA ASP A 2 -7.93 -6.29 2.53
C ASP A 2 -7.29 -7.63 2.94
N SER A 3 -8.05 -8.50 3.61
CA SER A 3 -7.54 -9.81 4.05
C SER A 3 -7.08 -10.69 2.88
N SER A 4 -7.72 -10.59 1.71
CA SER A 4 -7.35 -11.38 0.53
C SER A 4 -6.02 -10.92 -0.09
N ASP A 5 -5.76 -9.61 -0.07
CA ASP A 5 -4.45 -9.07 -0.43
C ASP A 5 -3.36 -9.60 0.51
N VAL A 6 -3.61 -9.65 1.82
CA VAL A 6 -2.65 -10.14 2.81
C VAL A 6 -2.34 -11.62 2.59
N GLU A 7 -3.35 -12.46 2.38
CA GLU A 7 -3.15 -13.89 2.08
C GLU A 7 -2.29 -14.08 0.82
N LYS A 8 -2.56 -13.28 -0.22
CA LYS A 8 -1.76 -13.31 -1.44
C LYS A 8 -0.32 -12.89 -1.20
N VAL A 9 -0.07 -11.85 -0.41
CA VAL A 9 1.29 -11.43 -0.03
C VAL A 9 2.01 -12.56 0.72
N ILE A 10 1.36 -13.22 1.68
CA ILE A 10 1.94 -14.35 2.42
C ILE A 10 2.25 -15.52 1.49
N GLN A 11 1.36 -15.85 0.56
CA GLN A 11 1.60 -16.90 -0.43
C GLN A 11 2.81 -16.58 -1.32
N LEU A 12 2.91 -15.35 -1.83
CA LEU A 12 4.03 -14.91 -2.65
C LEU A 12 5.34 -14.86 -1.86
N ALA A 13 5.30 -14.46 -0.59
CA ALA A 13 6.46 -14.45 0.30
C ALA A 13 7.05 -15.86 0.45
N ARG A 14 6.20 -16.90 0.55
CA ARG A 14 6.64 -18.30 0.60
C ARG A 14 7.30 -18.77 -0.70
N VAL A 15 6.86 -18.24 -1.85
CA VAL A 15 7.38 -18.64 -3.18
C VAL A 15 8.67 -17.89 -3.52
N TYR A 16 8.73 -16.58 -3.22
CA TYR A 16 9.81 -15.69 -3.66
C TYR A 16 10.79 -15.29 -2.56
N GLY A 17 10.51 -15.63 -1.29
CA GLY A 17 11.45 -15.49 -0.18
C GLY A 17 11.59 -14.09 0.42
N PHE A 18 10.67 -13.15 0.15
CA PHE A 18 10.66 -11.83 0.77
C PHE A 18 9.91 -11.83 2.12
N ASN A 19 10.15 -10.84 2.98
CA ASN A 19 9.42 -10.73 4.25
C ASN A 19 7.98 -10.24 3.98
N PRO A 20 6.92 -10.94 4.41
CA PRO A 20 5.53 -10.54 4.12
C PRO A 20 5.11 -9.18 4.73
N ALA A 21 5.87 -8.64 5.68
CA ALA A 21 5.71 -7.30 6.23
C ALA A 21 6.58 -6.23 5.52
N PHE A 22 7.33 -6.62 4.49
CA PHE A 22 8.19 -5.76 3.68
C PHE A 22 9.33 -5.04 4.44
N GLU A 23 9.84 -5.64 5.52
CA GLU A 23 10.88 -5.05 6.37
C GLU A 23 12.20 -4.75 5.65
N GLY A 24 12.49 -5.43 4.54
CA GLY A 24 13.70 -5.24 3.73
C GLY A 24 13.60 -4.10 2.72
N GLY A 25 12.52 -3.31 2.77
CA GLY A 25 12.23 -2.27 1.77
C GLY A 25 11.69 -2.84 0.46
N GLU A 26 11.11 -4.04 0.49
CA GLU A 26 10.53 -4.67 -0.70
C GLU A 26 9.30 -3.91 -1.22
N ALA A 27 8.58 -3.24 -0.31
CA ALA A 27 7.49 -2.33 -0.63
C ALA A 27 7.32 -1.27 0.47
N GLU A 28 6.74 -0.14 0.10
CA GLU A 28 6.27 0.89 1.03
C GLU A 28 4.73 0.95 1.01
N THR A 29 4.14 1.37 2.11
CA THR A 29 2.69 1.52 2.25
C THR A 29 2.31 2.89 2.78
N PHE A 30 1.08 3.31 2.52
CA PHE A 30 0.51 4.55 3.04
C PHE A 30 -0.84 4.27 3.69
N VAL A 31 -0.98 4.61 4.97
CA VAL A 31 -2.20 4.36 5.75
C VAL A 31 -3.23 5.45 5.43
N VAL A 32 -4.30 5.05 4.72
CA VAL A 32 -5.37 5.98 4.32
C VAL A 32 -6.47 6.14 5.37
N ASP A 33 -6.62 5.19 6.28
CA ASP A 33 -7.56 5.28 7.41
C ASP A 33 -7.07 4.43 8.58
N ALA A 34 -7.31 4.92 9.80
CA ALA A 34 -6.94 4.27 11.05
C ALA A 34 -7.88 4.72 12.18
N PRO A 35 -8.06 3.93 13.27
CA PRO A 35 -8.96 4.30 14.37
C PRO A 35 -8.70 5.69 14.96
N LEU A 36 -7.44 6.09 15.08
CA LEU A 36 -7.06 7.39 15.64
C LEU A 36 -7.25 8.57 14.67
N PHE A 37 -7.56 8.32 13.40
CA PHE A 37 -7.79 9.38 12.43
C PHE A 37 -9.19 9.97 12.62
N ARG A 38 -9.29 11.30 12.60
CA ARG A 38 -10.58 12.04 12.63
C ARG A 38 -11.29 12.04 11.27
N TYR A 39 -10.54 11.91 10.19
CA TYR A 39 -10.98 11.87 8.80
C TYR A 39 -10.14 10.80 8.09
N ARG A 40 -10.71 10.09 7.12
CA ARG A 40 -9.92 9.23 6.23
C ARG A 40 -9.32 10.07 5.10
N VAL A 41 -8.24 9.57 4.51
CA VAL A 41 -7.55 10.20 3.38
C VAL A 41 -8.06 9.56 2.09
N ASP A 42 -8.83 10.31 1.29
CA ASP A 42 -9.14 9.93 -0.08
C ASP A 42 -7.97 10.31 -1.00
N VAL A 43 -7.42 9.36 -1.74
CA VAL A 43 -6.24 9.55 -2.60
C VAL A 43 -6.53 9.23 -4.05
N ARG A 44 -6.06 10.08 -4.96
CA ARG A 44 -6.03 9.80 -6.40
C ARG A 44 -4.60 9.90 -6.90
N GLY A 45 -4.20 8.93 -7.70
CA GLY A 45 -2.85 8.81 -8.17
C GLY A 45 -2.76 7.91 -9.39
N MET A 46 -1.53 7.56 -9.74
CA MET A 46 -1.27 6.62 -10.82
C MET A 46 -0.04 5.77 -10.57
N ARG A 47 -0.05 4.58 -11.16
CA ARG A 47 1.12 3.71 -11.18
C ARG A 47 2.17 4.28 -12.13
N ARG A 48 3.36 4.56 -11.61
CA ARG A 48 4.53 4.99 -12.37
C ARG A 48 5.64 3.94 -12.24
N LYS A 49 6.12 3.44 -13.37
CA LYS A 49 7.28 2.53 -13.41
C LYS A 49 8.56 3.35 -13.51
N LEU A 50 9.45 3.21 -12.53
CA LEU A 50 10.72 3.93 -12.47
C LEU A 50 11.88 3.09 -13.03
N ALA A 51 11.82 1.77 -12.82
CA ALA A 51 12.79 0.79 -13.32
C ALA A 51 12.11 -0.57 -13.56
N PRO A 52 12.78 -1.60 -14.11
CA PRO A 52 12.18 -2.91 -14.36
C PRO A 52 11.41 -3.50 -13.17
N TYR A 53 11.94 -3.33 -11.95
CA TYR A 53 11.39 -3.87 -10.69
C TYR A 53 11.04 -2.78 -9.67
N HIS A 54 11.04 -1.51 -10.07
CA HIS A 54 10.72 -0.40 -9.19
C HIS A 54 9.50 0.35 -9.73
N ILE A 55 8.40 0.26 -9.00
CA ILE A 55 7.11 0.82 -9.35
C ILE A 55 6.59 1.57 -8.13
N VAL A 56 6.07 2.77 -8.36
CA VAL A 56 5.46 3.61 -7.33
C VAL A 56 4.02 3.90 -7.71
N TYR A 57 3.12 3.92 -6.73
CA TYR A 57 1.83 4.59 -6.89
C TYR A 57 2.00 6.05 -6.49
N GLU A 58 2.11 6.94 -7.48
CA GLU A 58 2.30 8.38 -7.29
C GLU A 58 0.94 9.01 -6.96
N ILE A 59 0.71 9.32 -5.67
CA ILE A 59 -0.46 10.08 -5.21
C ILE A 59 -0.30 11.51 -5.72
N ARG A 60 -1.27 12.00 -6.51
CA ARG A 60 -1.26 13.34 -7.10
C ARG A 60 -2.24 14.28 -6.42
N GLU A 61 -3.31 13.73 -5.86
CA GLU A 61 -4.30 14.47 -5.08
C GLU A 61 -4.64 13.67 -3.83
N ALA A 62 -4.81 14.37 -2.71
CA ALA A 62 -5.30 13.81 -1.46
C ALA A 62 -6.29 14.78 -0.81
N ARG A 63 -7.37 14.25 -0.22
CA ARG A 63 -8.39 15.02 0.49
C ARG A 63 -8.76 14.32 1.78
N LEU A 64 -9.04 15.10 2.83
CA LEU A 64 -9.64 14.59 4.05
C LEU A 64 -11.15 14.47 3.84
N VAL A 65 -11.71 13.29 4.09
CA VAL A 65 -13.16 13.06 4.01
C VAL A 65 -13.66 12.46 5.33
N PRO A 66 -14.90 12.76 5.76
CA PRO A 66 -15.47 12.18 6.97
C PRO A 66 -15.35 10.66 6.97
N LYS A 67 -15.17 10.09 8.16
CA LYS A 67 -15.22 8.64 8.34
C LYS A 67 -16.68 8.22 8.44
N ASP A 68 -16.98 7.07 7.87
CA ASP A 68 -18.29 6.41 8.02
C ASP A 68 -18.41 5.78 9.41
#